data_AF-A0A935YRS6-F1
#
_entry.id   AF-A0A935YRS6-F1
#
_cell.length_a   1.000
_cell.length_b   1.000
_cell.length_c   1.000
_cell.angle_alpha   90.00
_cell.angle_beta   90.00
_cell.angle_gamma   90.00
#
_symmetry.space_group_name_H-M   'P 1'
#
loop_
_entity.id
_entity.type
_entity.pdbx_description
1 polymer ?
#
loop_
_entity_poly.entity_id
_entity_poly.type
_entity_poly.pdbx_seq_one_letter_code
_entity_poly.pdbx_strand_id
1 'polypeptide(L)'
;MKSLFRSLPLILLLSACGGDKVPDIQNNVKQLQVSFNDNINGWKTGFSDYSANDTDYEFSSGQIELPAPLNTPVLESNPPVYPKGFFLNSHNHSDDMFMFITKYYNGLEANRLYDFDFELTFATNAQKNCVGIGGAPGESVTIKAGASKIEPKPVNDGNSHYSLNIDKGNQTLGGTDAIVLGNFANDRECGSADTSYMKKTLRSERQRFSAYTDDKGGVWILFGTDSGFEGVTRIYFMSAKIWAIQH
;
A
#
# COMPACT_ATOMS: atom_id res chain seq x y z
N MET A 1 52.13 -35.61 68.94
CA MET A 1 51.90 -34.15 69.16
C MET A 1 51.31 -33.56 67.89
N LYS A 2 50.20 -32.82 68.04
CA LYS A 2 49.33 -32.31 66.98
C LYS A 2 49.93 -31.05 66.34
N SER A 3 49.79 -30.88 65.02
CA SER A 3 49.64 -29.58 64.33
C SER A 3 49.34 -29.83 62.85
N LEU A 4 48.06 -29.81 62.45
CA LEU A 4 47.33 -28.65 61.88
C LEU A 4 47.75 -28.31 60.43
N PHE A 5 47.13 -28.99 59.46
CA PHE A 5 46.98 -28.52 58.08
C PHE A 5 45.74 -27.64 57.99
N ARG A 6 45.91 -26.35 57.67
CA ARG A 6 44.81 -25.43 57.35
C ARG A 6 44.49 -25.54 55.85
N SER A 7 43.33 -26.11 55.54
CA SER A 7 42.70 -26.09 54.22
C SER A 7 42.04 -24.73 53.98
N LEU A 8 42.40 -24.07 52.88
CA LEU A 8 41.80 -22.82 52.40
C LEU A 8 40.51 -23.13 51.62
N PRO A 9 39.36 -22.50 51.91
CA PRO A 9 38.11 -22.80 51.21
C PRO A 9 38.09 -22.10 49.85
N LEU A 10 37.78 -22.88 48.80
CA LEU A 10 37.49 -22.41 47.46
C LEU A 10 36.06 -21.86 47.41
N ILE A 11 35.90 -20.55 47.31
CA ILE A 11 34.60 -19.89 47.19
C ILE A 11 34.14 -20.01 45.73
N LEU A 12 33.13 -20.84 45.47
CA LEU A 12 32.37 -20.82 44.22
C LEU A 12 31.44 -19.60 44.21
N LEU A 13 31.71 -18.64 43.32
CA LEU A 13 30.76 -17.59 42.97
C LEU A 13 29.78 -18.15 41.93
N LEU A 14 28.56 -18.48 42.36
CA LEU A 14 27.42 -18.70 41.47
C LEU A 14 26.92 -17.34 40.98
N SER A 15 27.26 -16.97 39.75
CA SER A 15 26.62 -15.86 39.06
C SER A 15 25.23 -16.33 38.58
N ALA A 16 24.19 -15.91 39.32
CA ALA A 16 22.81 -16.00 38.86
C ALA A 16 22.60 -14.98 37.72
N CYS A 17 22.70 -15.44 36.47
CA CYS A 17 22.09 -14.71 35.35
C CYS A 17 20.58 -14.97 35.42
N GLY A 18 19.87 -14.07 36.11
CA GLY A 18 18.45 -13.85 35.89
C GLY A 18 18.27 -13.44 34.43
N GLY A 19 17.96 -14.42 33.58
CA GLY A 19 17.53 -14.17 32.22
C GLY A 19 16.14 -13.59 32.26
N ASP A 20 16.05 -12.28 32.43
CA ASP A 20 14.88 -11.54 31.97
C ASP A 20 14.78 -11.82 30.47
N LYS A 21 13.80 -12.65 30.10
CA LYS A 21 13.37 -12.74 28.71
C LYS A 21 12.86 -11.35 28.37
N VAL A 22 13.72 -10.51 27.80
CA VAL A 22 13.28 -9.38 27.00
C VAL A 22 12.27 -9.97 26.00
N PRO A 23 11.00 -9.55 26.03
CA PRO A 23 10.04 -10.03 25.05
C PRO A 23 10.63 -9.75 23.68
N ASP A 24 10.79 -10.78 22.87
CA ASP A 24 11.28 -10.66 21.51
C ASP A 24 10.23 -9.89 20.69
N ILE A 25 10.39 -8.57 20.59
CA ILE A 25 9.51 -7.66 19.85
C ILE A 25 9.59 -7.93 18.32
N GLN A 26 10.38 -8.90 17.85
CA GLN A 26 10.39 -9.27 16.44
C GLN A 26 9.34 -10.34 16.05
N ASN A 27 8.75 -11.07 17.00
CA ASN A 27 7.82 -12.15 16.65
C ASN A 27 6.38 -11.69 16.32
N ASN A 28 5.99 -10.48 16.74
CA ASN A 28 4.62 -9.97 16.55
C ASN A 28 4.43 -9.13 15.27
N VAL A 29 5.49 -8.89 14.49
CA VAL A 29 5.40 -8.12 13.24
C VAL A 29 5.66 -9.02 12.04
N LYS A 30 4.68 -9.12 11.16
CA LYS A 30 4.83 -9.74 9.84
C LYS A 30 4.99 -8.67 8.79
N GLN A 31 6.11 -8.67 8.10
CA GLN A 31 6.38 -7.71 7.02
C GLN A 31 6.15 -8.36 5.66
N LEU A 32 5.39 -7.68 4.82
CA LEU A 32 5.20 -8.03 3.41
C LEU A 32 5.86 -6.96 2.55
N GLN A 33 6.74 -7.38 1.65
CA GLN A 33 7.43 -6.49 0.71
C GLN A 33 6.97 -6.81 -0.71
N VAL A 34 6.68 -5.76 -1.48
CA VAL A 34 6.13 -5.88 -2.82
C VAL A 34 6.98 -5.03 -3.76
N SER A 35 7.46 -5.67 -4.83
CA SER A 35 8.08 -5.02 -5.99
C SER A 35 7.18 -5.28 -7.20
N PHE A 36 6.53 -4.24 -7.72
CA PHE A 36 5.73 -4.35 -8.94
C PHE A 36 6.58 -4.38 -10.21
N ASN A 37 7.90 -4.21 -10.06
CA ASN A 37 8.87 -4.43 -11.13
C ASN A 37 9.04 -5.93 -11.45
N ASP A 38 8.93 -6.80 -10.43
CA ASP A 38 9.30 -8.21 -10.56
C ASP A 38 8.17 -9.02 -11.19
N ASN A 39 6.99 -9.04 -10.55
CA ASN A 39 5.76 -9.61 -11.10
C ASN A 39 4.54 -9.04 -10.38
N ILE A 40 3.39 -9.16 -11.03
CA ILE A 40 2.09 -8.78 -10.46
C ILE A 40 1.21 -9.99 -10.14
N ASN A 41 1.80 -11.19 -10.00
CA ASN A 41 1.02 -12.42 -9.84
C ASN A 41 0.16 -12.38 -8.57
N GLY A 42 -1.12 -12.74 -8.71
CA GLY A 42 -2.09 -12.73 -7.60
C GLY A 42 -2.64 -11.36 -7.23
N TRP A 43 -2.13 -10.28 -7.82
CA TRP A 43 -2.79 -8.98 -7.77
C TRP A 43 -3.94 -8.93 -8.78
N LYS A 44 -5.05 -8.35 -8.36
CA LYS A 44 -6.24 -8.09 -9.18
C LYS A 44 -6.43 -6.59 -9.30
N THR A 45 -6.90 -6.15 -10.46
CA THR A 45 -7.33 -4.76 -10.68
C THR A 45 -8.83 -4.65 -10.46
N GLY A 46 -9.28 -3.51 -9.92
CA GLY A 46 -10.67 -3.11 -9.96
C GLY A 46 -10.84 -1.61 -10.19
N PHE A 47 -12.03 -1.25 -10.67
CA PHE A 47 -12.51 0.11 -10.84
C PHE A 47 -13.89 0.17 -10.18
N SER A 48 -14.21 1.24 -9.45
CA SER A 48 -15.53 1.48 -8.85
C SER A 48 -15.88 2.97 -8.86
N ASP A 49 -17.07 3.26 -8.36
CA ASP A 49 -17.70 4.57 -8.26
C ASP A 49 -17.95 5.21 -9.64
N TYR A 50 -18.47 4.37 -10.53
CA TYR A 50 -18.79 4.72 -11.91
C TYR A 50 -20.17 4.22 -12.33
N SER A 51 -20.82 4.96 -13.22
CA SER A 51 -22.09 4.58 -13.82
C SER A 51 -21.91 3.48 -14.88
N ALA A 52 -22.71 2.43 -14.81
CA ALA A 52 -22.78 1.38 -15.83
C ALA A 52 -23.38 1.87 -17.16
N ASN A 53 -23.98 3.07 -17.19
CA ASN A 53 -24.60 3.65 -18.39
C ASN A 53 -23.62 4.44 -19.25
N ASP A 54 -22.40 4.65 -18.78
CA ASP A 54 -21.30 5.24 -19.55
C ASP A 54 -20.27 4.14 -19.85
N THR A 55 -19.54 4.32 -20.95
CA THR A 55 -18.60 3.35 -21.49
C THR A 55 -17.21 3.93 -21.71
N ASP A 56 -17.03 5.26 -21.66
CA ASP A 56 -15.79 5.92 -22.07
C ASP A 56 -14.86 6.25 -20.90
N TYR A 57 -14.68 5.29 -19.98
CA TYR A 57 -13.82 5.47 -18.80
C TYR A 57 -12.35 5.14 -19.05
N GLU A 58 -11.97 4.76 -20.28
CA GLU A 58 -10.60 4.41 -20.67
C GLU A 58 -9.91 3.38 -19.73
N PHE A 59 -10.64 2.45 -19.11
CA PHE A 59 -10.04 1.52 -18.14
C PHE A 59 -8.89 0.71 -18.76
N SER A 60 -7.70 0.82 -18.16
CA SER A 60 -6.54 0.05 -18.57
C SER A 60 -5.68 -0.31 -17.37
N SER A 61 -5.08 -1.50 -17.39
CA SER A 61 -4.16 -1.95 -16.35
C SER A 61 -3.16 -2.97 -16.84
N GLY A 62 -2.07 -3.12 -16.10
CA GLY A 62 -1.09 -4.18 -16.33
C GLY A 62 0.27 -3.88 -15.74
N GLN A 63 1.20 -4.82 -15.87
CA GLN A 63 2.60 -4.58 -15.56
C GLN A 63 3.30 -4.03 -16.80
N ILE A 64 3.58 -2.74 -16.81
CA ILE A 64 4.21 -2.07 -17.97
C ILE A 64 5.44 -1.27 -17.53
N GLU A 65 6.29 -0.94 -18.50
CA GLU A 65 7.47 -0.11 -18.29
C GLU A 65 7.08 1.25 -17.70
N LEU A 66 7.90 1.73 -16.76
CA LEU A 66 7.73 3.06 -16.22
C LEU A 66 7.98 4.11 -17.32
N PRO A 67 7.38 5.30 -17.23
CA PRO A 67 7.67 6.40 -18.13
C PRO A 67 9.02 7.06 -17.80
N ALA A 68 9.59 7.80 -18.76
CA ALA A 68 10.76 8.63 -18.50
C ALA A 68 10.47 9.73 -17.45
N PRO A 69 11.46 10.10 -16.62
CA PRO A 69 12.84 9.58 -16.53
C PRO A 69 12.99 8.30 -15.69
N LEU A 70 11.89 7.72 -15.19
CA LEU A 70 11.94 6.57 -14.29
C LEU A 70 12.29 5.25 -14.99
N ASN A 71 12.35 5.24 -16.32
CA ASN A 71 12.70 4.09 -17.17
C ASN A 71 14.21 3.90 -17.36
N THR A 72 15.04 4.20 -16.36
CA THR A 72 16.49 3.94 -16.48
C THR A 72 16.75 2.43 -16.44
N PRO A 73 17.31 1.82 -17.50
CA PRO A 73 17.48 0.37 -17.58
C PRO A 73 18.57 -0.14 -16.64
N VAL A 74 18.45 -1.39 -16.20
CA VAL A 74 19.53 -2.09 -15.48
C VAL A 74 20.63 -2.42 -16.48
N LEU A 75 21.70 -1.62 -16.48
CA LEU A 75 22.79 -1.70 -17.47
C LEU A 75 23.56 -3.03 -17.47
N GLU A 76 23.40 -3.84 -16.42
CA GLU A 76 24.04 -5.16 -16.30
C GLU A 76 23.29 -6.28 -17.07
N SER A 77 22.12 -5.98 -17.64
CA SER A 77 21.31 -6.93 -18.41
C SER A 77 21.47 -6.76 -19.93
N ASN A 78 21.57 -7.87 -20.68
CA ASN A 78 21.58 -7.89 -22.14
C ASN A 78 20.55 -8.92 -22.67
N PRO A 79 19.44 -8.50 -23.30
CA PRO A 79 19.07 -7.11 -23.63
C PRO A 79 18.75 -6.26 -22.37
N PRO A 80 18.79 -4.93 -22.47
CA PRO A 80 18.45 -4.04 -21.35
C PRO A 80 17.05 -4.32 -20.81
N VAL A 81 16.94 -4.48 -19.50
CA VAL A 81 15.67 -4.62 -18.79
C VAL A 81 15.28 -3.26 -18.22
N TYR A 82 14.14 -2.74 -18.67
CA TYR A 82 13.57 -1.49 -18.19
C TYR A 82 12.69 -1.73 -16.96
N PRO A 83 12.71 -0.81 -15.98
CA PRO A 83 11.92 -0.95 -14.78
C PRO A 83 10.43 -0.83 -15.10
N LYS A 84 9.62 -1.65 -14.44
CA LYS A 84 8.17 -1.74 -14.60
C LYS A 84 7.43 -1.35 -13.33
N GLY A 85 6.14 -1.03 -13.48
CA GLY A 85 5.21 -0.84 -12.37
C GLY A 85 3.84 -1.43 -12.69
N PHE A 86 2.98 -1.52 -11.67
CA PHE A 86 1.58 -1.84 -11.85
C PHE A 86 0.84 -0.58 -12.28
N PHE A 87 0.50 -0.51 -13.56
CA PHE A 87 -0.20 0.61 -14.17
C PHE A 87 -1.71 0.50 -14.01
N LEU A 88 -2.36 1.60 -13.66
CA LEU A 88 -3.79 1.81 -13.76
C LEU A 88 -4.07 3.12 -14.52
N ASN A 89 -5.12 3.13 -15.33
CA ASN A 89 -5.65 4.29 -16.05
C ASN A 89 -7.18 4.29 -16.02
N SER A 90 -7.75 5.46 -15.80
CA SER A 90 -9.16 5.73 -16.04
C SER A 90 -9.38 7.20 -16.37
N HIS A 91 -10.44 7.49 -17.12
CA HIS A 91 -11.03 8.80 -17.28
C HIS A 91 -12.20 8.93 -16.29
N ASN A 92 -12.09 9.85 -15.34
CA ASN A 92 -13.13 10.09 -14.36
C ASN A 92 -14.18 11.06 -14.91
N HIS A 93 -15.43 10.61 -15.00
CA HIS A 93 -16.60 11.43 -15.39
C HIS A 93 -17.57 11.66 -14.21
N SER A 94 -17.27 11.11 -13.02
CA SER A 94 -18.21 11.02 -11.89
C SER A 94 -17.81 11.82 -10.66
N ASP A 95 -16.70 12.57 -10.70
CA ASP A 95 -16.08 13.19 -9.52
C ASP A 95 -15.68 12.20 -8.41
N ASP A 96 -15.67 10.89 -8.70
CA ASP A 96 -15.48 9.90 -7.64
C ASP A 96 -14.82 8.59 -8.07
N MET A 97 -14.24 8.52 -9.28
CA MET A 97 -13.65 7.28 -9.80
C MET A 97 -12.59 6.69 -8.85
N PHE A 98 -12.81 5.44 -8.44
CA PHE A 98 -11.86 4.69 -7.62
C PHE A 98 -11.17 3.59 -8.43
N MET A 99 -9.85 3.73 -8.63
CA MET A 99 -9.01 2.69 -9.23
C MET A 99 -8.23 1.97 -8.15
N PHE A 100 -8.15 0.65 -8.18
CA PHE A 100 -7.38 -0.08 -7.17
C PHE A 100 -6.75 -1.37 -7.68
N ILE A 101 -5.72 -1.78 -6.93
CA ILE A 101 -5.17 -3.14 -6.95
C ILE A 101 -5.42 -3.81 -5.61
N THR A 102 -5.69 -5.11 -5.64
CA THR A 102 -5.89 -5.90 -4.43
C THR A 102 -5.22 -7.26 -4.52
N LYS A 103 -4.72 -7.78 -3.39
CA LYS A 103 -4.12 -9.11 -3.31
C LYS A 103 -4.39 -9.75 -1.95
N TYR A 104 -4.67 -11.05 -1.98
CA TYR A 104 -4.80 -11.86 -0.78
C TYR A 104 -3.42 -12.31 -0.29
N TYR A 105 -3.17 -12.11 1.00
CA TYR A 105 -1.99 -12.57 1.72
C TYR A 105 -2.41 -13.49 2.84
N ASN A 106 -1.66 -14.58 3.03
CA ASN A 106 -1.89 -15.56 4.09
C ASN A 106 -0.67 -15.63 5.02
N GLY A 107 -0.72 -16.53 6.01
CA GLY A 107 0.38 -16.74 6.96
C GLY A 107 0.30 -15.87 8.22
N LEU A 108 -0.85 -15.23 8.44
CA LEU A 108 -1.22 -14.63 9.72
C LEU A 108 -2.04 -15.63 10.54
N GLU A 109 -2.29 -15.32 11.81
CA GLU A 109 -3.25 -16.09 12.62
C GLU A 109 -4.69 -15.85 12.16
N ALA A 110 -5.52 -16.89 12.15
CA ALA A 110 -6.93 -16.80 11.76
C ALA A 110 -7.79 -16.02 12.75
N ASN A 111 -8.79 -15.31 12.24
CA ASN A 111 -9.75 -14.52 13.02
C ASN A 111 -9.09 -13.58 14.06
N ARG A 112 -7.94 -13.00 13.69
CA ARG A 112 -7.11 -12.19 14.59
C ARG A 112 -7.05 -10.76 14.11
N LEU A 113 -7.12 -9.83 15.05
CA LEU A 113 -6.94 -8.39 14.81
C LEU A 113 -5.45 -8.06 14.70
N TYR A 114 -5.08 -7.36 13.64
CA TYR A 114 -3.75 -6.80 13.43
C TYR A 114 -3.86 -5.30 13.18
N ASP A 115 -2.89 -4.54 13.66
CA ASP A 115 -2.64 -3.21 13.13
C ASP A 115 -1.84 -3.31 11.83
N PHE A 116 -2.21 -2.52 10.83
CA PHE A 116 -1.52 -2.49 9.54
C PHE A 116 -0.92 -1.11 9.29
N ASP A 117 0.40 -1.10 9.08
CA ASP A 117 1.13 0.05 8.58
C ASP A 117 1.49 -0.14 7.11
N PHE A 118 1.47 0.96 6.35
CA PHE A 118 1.73 0.95 4.92
C PHE A 118 2.81 1.95 4.53
N GLU A 119 3.66 1.56 3.59
CA GLU A 119 4.53 2.43 2.79
C GLU A 119 4.25 2.11 1.33
N LEU A 120 3.82 3.09 0.55
CA LEU A 120 3.51 2.91 -0.87
C LEU A 120 4.34 3.88 -1.70
N THR A 121 5.00 3.35 -2.72
CA THR A 121 5.75 4.14 -3.70
C THR A 121 5.09 4.01 -5.06
N PHE A 122 4.83 5.15 -5.71
CA PHE A 122 4.21 5.22 -7.03
C PHE A 122 4.83 6.32 -7.88
N ALA A 123 4.57 6.29 -9.18
CA ALA A 123 4.92 7.36 -10.10
C ALA A 123 3.70 8.24 -10.40
N THR A 124 3.93 9.56 -10.40
CA THR A 124 2.92 10.60 -10.69
C THR A 124 3.53 11.72 -11.53
N ASN A 125 2.77 12.27 -12.47
CA ASN A 125 3.11 13.50 -13.18
C ASN A 125 2.18 14.67 -12.82
N ALA A 126 1.24 14.48 -11.89
CA ALA A 126 0.32 15.53 -11.48
C ALA A 126 1.07 16.60 -10.68
N GLN A 127 1.11 17.82 -11.21
CA GLN A 127 1.69 18.97 -10.52
C GLN A 127 0.81 19.41 -9.35
N LYS A 128 1.41 19.98 -8.30
CA LYS A 128 0.67 20.55 -7.18
C LYS A 128 0.12 21.93 -7.50
N ASN A 129 -0.87 22.36 -6.73
CA ASN A 129 -1.54 23.66 -6.82
C ASN A 129 -2.18 23.91 -8.20
N CYS A 130 -2.54 22.85 -8.94
CA CYS A 130 -3.24 22.98 -10.20
C CYS A 130 -4.75 23.12 -10.00
N VAL A 131 -5.39 23.74 -10.99
CA VAL A 131 -6.86 23.79 -11.10
C VAL A 131 -7.28 22.79 -12.17
N GLY A 132 -8.23 21.92 -11.85
CA GLY A 132 -8.87 21.00 -12.78
C GLY A 132 -10.39 21.11 -12.70
N ILE A 133 -11.09 20.30 -13.51
CA ILE A 133 -12.54 20.16 -13.49
C ILE A 133 -12.89 19.15 -12.37
N GLY A 134 -13.93 19.43 -11.59
CA GLY A 134 -14.24 18.71 -10.33
C GLY A 134 -13.27 19.03 -9.18
N GLY A 135 -11.97 18.93 -9.46
CA GLY A 135 -10.90 19.10 -8.48
C GLY A 135 -9.51 19.22 -9.11
N ALA A 136 -8.49 19.37 -8.27
CA ALA A 136 -7.10 19.45 -8.72
C ALA A 136 -6.58 18.07 -9.15
N PRO A 137 -5.87 17.94 -10.28
CA PRO A 137 -5.38 16.65 -10.78
C PRO A 137 -4.38 15.94 -9.85
N GLY A 138 -3.77 16.68 -8.91
CA GLY A 138 -2.88 16.12 -7.89
C GLY A 138 -3.57 15.97 -6.53
N GLU A 139 -4.11 17.07 -6.00
CA GLU A 139 -4.62 17.13 -4.63
C GLU A 139 -6.00 16.50 -4.44
N SER A 140 -6.85 16.51 -5.48
CA SER A 140 -8.17 15.87 -5.44
C SER A 140 -8.11 14.39 -5.82
N VAL A 141 -6.93 13.85 -6.13
CA VAL A 141 -6.71 12.41 -6.29
C VAL A 141 -6.06 11.87 -5.02
N THR A 142 -6.85 11.18 -4.21
CA THR A 142 -6.43 10.67 -2.89
C THR A 142 -5.87 9.27 -3.01
N ILE A 143 -4.69 9.03 -2.44
CA ILE A 143 -4.06 7.72 -2.36
C ILE A 143 -4.55 7.00 -1.11
N LYS A 144 -5.10 5.80 -1.29
CA LYS A 144 -5.62 4.97 -0.21
C LYS A 144 -4.89 3.65 -0.10
N ALA A 145 -4.83 3.15 1.13
CA ALA A 145 -4.37 1.80 1.45
C ALA A 145 -5.32 1.16 2.46
N GLY A 146 -5.53 -0.14 2.35
CA GLY A 146 -6.50 -0.84 3.18
C GLY A 146 -6.18 -2.31 3.37
N ALA A 147 -6.87 -2.90 4.33
CA ALA A 147 -6.85 -4.33 4.60
C ALA A 147 -8.27 -4.78 4.95
N SER A 148 -8.72 -5.90 4.39
CA SER A 148 -10.05 -6.43 4.68
C SER A 148 -10.07 -7.96 4.66
N LYS A 149 -10.95 -8.56 5.46
CA LYS A 149 -11.23 -10.01 5.39
C LYS A 149 -12.00 -10.39 4.12
N ILE A 150 -12.69 -9.43 3.51
CA ILE A 150 -13.51 -9.62 2.31
C ILE A 150 -12.69 -9.18 1.10
N GLU A 151 -12.78 -9.92 0.00
CA GLU A 151 -12.19 -9.51 -1.27
C GLU A 151 -12.79 -8.17 -1.74
N PRO A 152 -11.97 -7.11 -1.91
CA PRO A 152 -12.41 -5.86 -2.51
C PRO A 152 -12.74 -6.08 -3.99
N LYS A 153 -13.97 -5.77 -4.39
CA LYS A 153 -14.46 -5.87 -5.76
C LYS A 153 -15.58 -4.86 -6.01
N PRO A 154 -15.70 -4.34 -7.25
CA PRO A 154 -16.85 -3.55 -7.61
C PRO A 154 -18.11 -4.41 -7.65
N VAL A 155 -19.20 -3.84 -7.15
CA VAL A 155 -20.53 -4.45 -7.14
C VAL A 155 -21.53 -3.43 -7.65
N ASN A 156 -22.41 -3.86 -8.53
CA ASN A 156 -23.51 -3.03 -9.00
C ASN A 156 -24.54 -2.86 -7.87
N ASP A 157 -24.91 -1.62 -7.56
CA ASP A 157 -25.84 -1.26 -6.49
C ASP A 157 -27.32 -1.52 -6.84
N GLY A 158 -27.61 -1.97 -8.06
CA GLY A 158 -28.96 -2.18 -8.58
C GLY A 158 -29.54 -0.96 -9.32
N ASN A 159 -28.84 0.18 -9.33
CA ASN A 159 -29.23 1.43 -9.97
C ASN A 159 -28.26 1.84 -11.07
N SER A 160 -27.64 0.86 -11.74
CA SER A 160 -26.62 1.08 -12.78
C SER A 160 -25.41 1.87 -12.26
N HIS A 161 -25.02 1.70 -11.00
CA HIS A 161 -23.78 2.26 -10.47
C HIS A 161 -22.94 1.14 -9.84
N TYR A 162 -21.64 1.13 -10.13
CA TYR A 162 -20.71 0.19 -9.52
C TYR A 162 -20.02 0.87 -8.34
N SER A 163 -20.16 0.32 -7.14
CA SER A 163 -19.44 0.77 -5.94
C SER A 163 -18.56 -0.33 -5.37
N LEU A 164 -17.57 0.03 -4.56
CA LEU A 164 -16.75 -0.96 -3.88
C LEU A 164 -17.55 -1.67 -2.77
N ASN A 165 -17.36 -2.97 -2.60
CA ASN A 165 -18.06 -3.77 -1.58
C ASN A 165 -17.48 -3.69 -0.16
N ILE A 166 -16.48 -2.83 0.06
CA ILE A 166 -15.86 -2.57 1.36
C ILE A 166 -15.83 -1.06 1.62
N ASP A 167 -15.75 -0.64 2.88
CA ASP A 167 -15.76 0.79 3.22
C ASP A 167 -14.37 1.41 3.05
N LYS A 168 -14.11 2.00 1.87
CA LYS A 168 -12.90 2.78 1.60
C LYS A 168 -12.98 4.24 2.08
N GLY A 169 -14.11 4.64 2.66
CA GLY A 169 -14.48 6.04 2.86
C GLY A 169 -14.80 6.72 1.53
N ASN A 170 -14.67 8.04 1.50
CA ASN A 170 -14.95 8.81 0.29
C ASN A 170 -13.92 9.92 0.11
N GLN A 171 -13.30 10.00 -1.07
CA GLN A 171 -12.30 11.00 -1.42
C GLN A 171 -11.24 11.15 -0.30
N THR A 172 -11.18 12.33 0.33
CA THR A 172 -10.20 12.68 1.37
C THR A 172 -10.48 12.06 2.75
N LEU A 173 -11.59 11.34 2.91
CA LEU A 173 -11.96 10.67 4.16
C LEU A 173 -11.68 9.17 4.07
N GLY A 174 -10.99 8.63 5.07
CA GLY A 174 -10.82 7.18 5.23
C GLY A 174 -12.12 6.50 5.70
N GLY A 175 -12.25 5.22 5.40
CA GLY A 175 -13.32 4.34 5.89
C GLY A 175 -12.78 3.25 6.82
N THR A 176 -13.63 2.29 7.19
CA THR A 176 -13.25 1.21 8.10
C THR A 176 -12.34 0.15 7.47
N ASP A 177 -12.31 0.03 6.14
CA ASP A 177 -11.49 -0.96 5.42
C ASP A 177 -10.32 -0.31 4.65
N ALA A 178 -10.26 1.03 4.52
CA ALA A 178 -9.13 1.74 3.94
C ALA A 178 -8.92 3.15 4.51
N ILE A 179 -7.66 3.54 4.64
CA ILE A 179 -7.23 4.87 5.10
C ILE A 179 -6.61 5.69 3.99
N VAL A 180 -6.53 7.01 4.22
CA VAL A 180 -5.81 7.94 3.36
C VAL A 180 -4.32 7.92 3.69
N LEU A 181 -3.48 7.74 2.67
CA LEU A 181 -2.03 7.88 2.77
C LEU A 181 -1.55 9.29 2.40
N GLY A 182 -2.33 10.02 1.61
CA GLY A 182 -2.01 11.35 1.10
C GLY A 182 -2.61 11.58 -0.29
N ASN A 183 -2.12 12.57 -1.02
CA ASN A 183 -2.60 12.90 -2.37
C ASN A 183 -1.61 12.49 -3.48
N PHE A 184 -2.04 12.59 -4.72
CA PHE A 184 -1.29 12.18 -5.92
C PHE A 184 -0.31 13.24 -6.44
N ALA A 185 -0.39 14.50 -5.98
CA ALA A 185 0.45 15.60 -6.46
C ALA A 185 1.96 15.34 -6.25
N ASN A 186 2.79 15.69 -7.23
CA ASN A 186 4.24 15.76 -7.08
C ASN A 186 4.67 17.15 -6.56
N ASP A 187 5.98 17.36 -6.43
CA ASP A 187 6.51 18.58 -5.82
C ASP A 187 6.63 19.77 -6.80
N ARG A 188 6.26 19.60 -8.07
CA ARG A 188 6.36 20.65 -9.09
C ARG A 188 5.11 21.52 -9.09
N GLU A 189 5.31 22.84 -9.09
CA GLU A 189 4.23 23.81 -9.20
C GLU A 189 3.49 23.69 -10.53
N CYS A 190 2.20 24.03 -10.49
CA CYS A 190 1.37 24.09 -11.69
C CYS A 190 1.97 25.00 -12.77
N GLY A 191 1.96 24.53 -14.01
CA GLY A 191 2.53 25.25 -15.15
C GLY A 191 4.03 25.06 -15.32
N SER A 192 4.68 24.22 -14.50
CA SER A 192 6.06 23.80 -14.75
C SER A 192 6.17 23.16 -16.14
N ALA A 193 7.20 23.57 -16.90
CA ALA A 193 7.46 23.03 -18.24
C ALA A 193 7.81 21.54 -18.21
N ASP A 194 8.41 21.07 -17.11
CA ASP A 194 8.70 19.65 -16.92
C ASP A 194 7.46 18.92 -16.37
N THR A 195 6.84 18.13 -17.23
CA THR A 195 5.66 17.29 -16.96
C THR A 195 6.01 15.80 -16.84
N SER A 196 7.30 15.47 -16.74
CA SER A 196 7.75 14.10 -16.57
C SER A 196 7.28 13.48 -15.25
N TYR A 197 7.21 12.15 -15.20
CA TYR A 197 6.81 11.44 -14.00
C TYR A 197 7.88 11.53 -12.91
N MET A 198 7.42 11.66 -11.66
CA MET A 198 8.24 11.63 -10.46
C MET A 198 7.81 10.49 -9.55
N LYS A 199 8.78 9.93 -8.83
CA LYS A 199 8.53 8.96 -7.77
C LYS A 199 8.03 9.70 -6.53
N LYS A 200 6.93 9.22 -5.94
CA LYS A 200 6.40 9.67 -4.65
C LYS A 200 6.23 8.49 -3.72
N THR A 201 6.59 8.66 -2.45
CA THR A 201 6.41 7.66 -1.40
C THR A 201 5.54 8.24 -0.29
N LEU A 202 4.47 7.53 0.05
CA LEU A 202 3.57 7.87 1.16
C LEU A 202 3.63 6.79 2.23
N ARG A 203 3.33 7.18 3.47
CA ARG A 203 3.35 6.31 4.65
C ARG A 203 2.12 6.57 5.50
N SER A 204 1.53 5.52 6.06
CA SER A 204 0.48 5.68 7.07
C SER A 204 1.07 6.18 8.40
N GLU A 205 0.24 6.81 9.22
CA GLU A 205 0.53 6.88 10.66
C GLU A 205 0.59 5.46 11.24
N ARG A 206 1.48 5.24 12.20
CA ARG A 206 1.70 3.91 12.79
C ARG A 206 0.53 3.50 13.68
N GLN A 207 0.10 2.25 13.56
CA GLN A 207 -0.90 1.61 14.43
C GLN A 207 -2.21 2.40 14.54
N ARG A 208 -2.64 3.01 13.43
CA ARG A 208 -3.90 3.77 13.35
C ARG A 208 -4.99 3.08 12.56
N PHE A 209 -4.69 1.93 11.96
CA PHE A 209 -5.62 1.17 11.15
C PHE A 209 -5.49 -0.31 11.49
N SER A 210 -6.61 -0.95 11.80
CA SER A 210 -6.64 -2.34 12.21
C SER A 210 -7.69 -3.10 11.40
N ALA A 211 -7.37 -4.34 11.04
CA ALA A 211 -8.30 -5.22 10.34
C ALA A 211 -8.19 -6.65 10.87
N TYR A 212 -9.28 -7.39 10.76
CA TYR A 212 -9.30 -8.81 11.08
C TYR A 212 -8.84 -9.64 9.88
N THR A 213 -8.06 -10.67 10.15
CA THR A 213 -7.84 -11.77 9.23
C THR A 213 -9.07 -12.65 9.12
N ASP A 214 -9.18 -13.39 8.02
CA ASP A 214 -10.22 -14.38 7.81
C ASP A 214 -9.98 -15.68 8.61
N ASP A 215 -10.87 -16.65 8.41
CA ASP A 215 -10.86 -17.95 9.08
C ASP A 215 -9.66 -18.85 8.69
N LYS A 216 -8.87 -18.44 7.70
CA LYS A 216 -7.66 -19.14 7.22
C LYS A 216 -6.38 -18.39 7.57
N GLY A 217 -6.46 -17.27 8.28
CA GLY A 217 -5.30 -16.46 8.61
C GLY A 217 -4.77 -15.67 7.42
N GLY A 218 -5.67 -15.26 6.53
CA GLY A 218 -5.35 -14.34 5.45
C GLY A 218 -6.14 -13.04 5.48
N VAL A 219 -5.71 -12.12 4.65
CA VAL A 219 -6.25 -10.76 4.54
C VAL A 219 -6.05 -10.26 3.12
N TRP A 220 -7.01 -9.51 2.61
CA TRP A 220 -6.87 -8.77 1.36
C TRP A 220 -6.23 -7.42 1.63
N ILE A 221 -5.15 -7.11 0.93
CA ILE A 221 -4.51 -5.79 0.94
C ILE A 221 -4.94 -5.03 -0.30
N LEU A 222 -5.31 -3.77 -0.12
CA LEU A 222 -5.74 -2.86 -1.17
C LEU A 222 -4.84 -1.63 -1.24
N PHE A 223 -4.51 -1.21 -2.46
CA PHE A 223 -3.95 0.11 -2.76
C PHE A 223 -4.73 0.73 -3.90
N GLY A 224 -5.09 2.01 -3.81
CA GLY A 224 -5.91 2.65 -4.84
C GLY A 224 -5.86 4.17 -4.83
N THR A 225 -6.52 4.76 -5.83
CA THR A 225 -6.71 6.19 -5.99
C THR A 225 -8.21 6.50 -5.98
N ASP A 226 -8.62 7.45 -5.17
CA ASP A 226 -9.99 7.96 -5.07
C ASP A 226 -10.01 9.39 -5.62
N SER A 227 -10.60 9.57 -6.82
CA SER A 227 -10.40 10.76 -7.65
C SER A 227 -11.62 11.66 -7.66
N GLY A 228 -11.49 12.86 -7.09
CA GLY A 228 -12.38 14.00 -7.30
C GLY A 228 -12.01 14.88 -8.50
N PHE A 229 -11.00 14.51 -9.28
CA PHE A 229 -10.62 15.21 -10.51
C PHE A 229 -11.33 14.58 -11.72
N GLU A 230 -12.11 15.37 -12.46
CA GLU A 230 -12.73 14.96 -13.73
C GLU A 230 -11.69 15.02 -14.84
N GLY A 231 -11.21 13.85 -15.23
CA GLY A 231 -10.16 13.72 -16.24
C GLY A 231 -9.41 12.41 -16.11
N VAL A 232 -8.38 12.27 -16.94
CA VAL A 232 -7.58 11.05 -16.97
C VAL A 232 -6.53 11.04 -15.86
N THR A 233 -6.57 10.01 -15.02
CA THR A 233 -5.52 9.72 -14.04
C THR A 233 -4.76 8.47 -14.46
N ARG A 234 -3.43 8.57 -14.47
CA ARG A 234 -2.50 7.47 -14.80
C ARG A 234 -1.51 7.30 -13.66
N ILE A 235 -1.51 6.13 -13.02
CA ILE A 235 -0.63 5.83 -11.89
C ILE A 235 0.16 4.56 -12.18
N TYR A 236 1.40 4.54 -11.71
CA TYR A 236 2.24 3.35 -11.69
C TYR A 236 2.61 3.02 -10.25
N PHE A 237 2.01 2.01 -9.64
CA PHE A 237 2.49 1.50 -8.35
C PHE A 237 3.84 0.81 -8.57
N MET A 238 4.85 1.21 -7.81
CA MET A 238 6.24 0.75 -7.98
C MET A 238 6.62 -0.28 -6.92
N SER A 239 6.33 0.02 -5.66
CA SER A 239 6.58 -0.90 -4.55
C SER A 239 5.69 -0.58 -3.35
N ALA A 240 5.51 -1.58 -2.49
CA ALA A 240 4.84 -1.40 -1.21
C ALA A 240 5.54 -2.17 -0.10
N LYS A 241 5.46 -1.67 1.13
CA LYS A 241 5.74 -2.42 2.34
C LYS A 241 4.51 -2.36 3.25
N ILE A 242 4.16 -3.50 3.80
CA ILE A 242 3.07 -3.67 4.73
C ILE A 242 3.63 -4.31 5.99
N TRP A 243 3.29 -3.76 7.15
CA TRP A 243 3.60 -4.37 8.44
C TRP A 243 2.29 -4.72 9.14
N ALA A 244 2.05 -6.01 9.37
CA ALA A 244 0.96 -6.50 10.19
C ALA A 244 1.49 -6.74 11.61
N ILE A 245 1.00 -5.97 12.57
CA ILE A 245 1.45 -5.97 13.96
C ILE A 245 0.35 -6.61 14.80
N GLN A 246 0.66 -7.76 15.38
CA GLN A 246 -0.26 -8.52 16.21
C GLN A 246 -0.41 -7.85 17.57
N HIS A 247 -1.66 -7.66 18.00
CA HIS A 247 -2.03 -7.35 19.38
C HIS A 247 -1.83 -8.56 20.29
#